data_AF-A0A5B6Z685-F1
#
_entry.id   AF-A0A5B6Z685-F1
#
_cell.length_a   1.000
_cell.length_b   1.000
_cell.length_c   1.000
_cell.angle_alpha   90.00
_cell.angle_beta   90.00
_cell.angle_gamma   90.00
#
_symmetry.space_group_name_H-M   'P 1'
#
loop_
_entity.id
_entity.type
_entity.pdbx_description
1 polymer ?
#
loop_
_entity_poly.entity_id
_entity_poly.type
_entity_poly.pdbx_seq_one_letter_code
_entity_poly.pdbx_strand_id
1 'polypeptide(L)'
;VIQGVPSSSIKIRESVCHNDERVYCNHCATSIIDLHRSCPNCSYELCLSCCWEIRKGEVLGGGNKVIFQYLNRGYDYIHGGDPQPDFCHLETSKDHNEPLTGWVAKNDGSVTCAPVEMGGCGISVLELRCLLPNGWISNLEVKAKDVLQKFVTEQTISKPKCHEEVTQKRIAASREGSNDNYLYCPTSRDSQKVEELCHFQRHWANGEPVIVQHALEQTTGLSWEP
;
A
#
# COMPACT_ATOMS: atom_id res chain seq x y z
N VAL A 1 6.68 16.45 -31.06
CA VAL A 1 5.63 16.93 -30.13
C VAL A 1 4.60 15.84 -30.03
N ILE A 2 4.45 15.21 -28.86
CA ILE A 2 3.39 14.21 -28.65
C ILE A 2 2.08 14.99 -28.51
N GLN A 3 1.19 14.88 -29.49
CA GLN A 3 -0.15 15.47 -29.40
C GLN A 3 -0.98 14.63 -28.43
N GLY A 4 -1.53 15.29 -27.40
CA GLY A 4 -2.44 14.66 -26.47
C GLY A 4 -3.75 14.28 -27.15
N VAL A 5 -4.35 13.17 -26.71
CA VAL A 5 -5.65 12.71 -27.17
C VAL A 5 -6.66 12.98 -26.05
N PRO A 6 -7.90 13.45 -26.34
CA PRO A 6 -8.91 13.67 -25.32
C PRO A 6 -9.19 12.39 -24.52
N SER A 7 -9.29 12.49 -23.20
CA SER A 7 -9.55 11.34 -22.31
C SER A 7 -10.82 10.58 -22.69
N SER A 8 -11.86 11.28 -23.17
CA SER A 8 -13.13 10.70 -23.62
C SER A 8 -13.02 9.80 -24.85
N SER A 9 -11.94 9.90 -25.62
CA SER A 9 -11.71 9.11 -26.83
C SER A 9 -10.84 7.87 -26.59
N ILE A 10 -10.27 7.72 -25.40
CA ILE A 10 -9.41 6.59 -25.03
C ILE A 10 -10.28 5.52 -24.35
N LYS A 11 -10.48 4.39 -25.04
CA LYS A 11 -11.06 3.19 -24.43
C LYS A 11 -9.93 2.31 -23.90
N ILE A 12 -9.75 2.31 -22.58
CA ILE A 12 -8.77 1.49 -21.90
C ILE A 12 -9.35 0.08 -21.71
N ARG A 13 -8.56 -0.94 -22.00
CA ARG A 13 -8.96 -2.34 -21.78
C ARG A 13 -8.67 -2.74 -20.34
N GLU A 14 -9.60 -3.48 -19.76
CA GLU A 14 -9.42 -4.09 -18.45
C GLU A 14 -8.42 -5.26 -18.54
N SER A 15 -7.56 -5.36 -17.53
CA SER A 15 -6.69 -6.51 -17.33
C SER A 15 -7.37 -7.48 -16.38
N VAL A 16 -7.21 -8.78 -16.63
CA VAL A 16 -7.76 -9.82 -15.75
C VAL A 16 -6.80 -9.98 -14.57
N CYS A 17 -7.27 -9.66 -13.36
CA CYS A 17 -6.56 -9.90 -12.11
C CYS A 17 -7.56 -10.35 -11.06
N HIS A 18 -7.25 -11.44 -10.35
CA HIS A 18 -8.08 -11.89 -9.24
C HIS A 18 -7.91 -10.99 -8.01
N ASN A 19 -8.90 -10.97 -7.10
CA ASN A 19 -8.90 -10.06 -5.93
C ASN A 19 -7.76 -10.34 -4.94
N ASP A 20 -7.23 -11.56 -4.95
CA ASP A 20 -6.12 -12.05 -4.14
C ASP A 20 -4.76 -11.93 -4.85
N GLU A 21 -4.75 -11.49 -6.11
CA GLU A 21 -3.55 -11.30 -6.89
C GLU A 21 -3.17 -9.82 -6.94
N ARG A 22 -1.86 -9.58 -6.96
CA ARG A 22 -1.30 -8.23 -7.06
C ARG A 22 -0.40 -8.17 -8.26
N VAL A 23 -0.68 -7.24 -9.17
CA VAL A 23 0.16 -7.02 -10.34
C VAL A 23 1.38 -6.20 -9.94
N TYR A 24 2.56 -6.62 -10.38
CA TYR A 24 3.83 -5.94 -10.12
C TYR A 24 4.50 -5.54 -11.42
N CYS A 25 5.17 -4.39 -11.41
CA CYS A 25 6.01 -3.96 -12.50
C CYS A 25 7.21 -4.90 -12.63
N ASN A 26 7.41 -5.53 -13.79
CA ASN A 26 8.54 -6.43 -14.04
C ASN A 26 9.90 -5.69 -14.00
N HIS A 27 9.91 -4.37 -14.21
CA HIS A 27 11.13 -3.56 -14.15
C HIS A 27 11.52 -3.21 -12.70
N CYS A 28 10.67 -2.46 -11.99
CA CYS A 28 10.99 -1.92 -10.66
C CYS A 28 10.41 -2.71 -9.47
N ALA A 29 9.69 -3.81 -9.72
CA ALA A 29 8.99 -4.62 -8.71
C ALA A 29 7.98 -3.84 -7.84
N THR A 30 7.64 -2.59 -8.20
CA THR A 30 6.59 -1.83 -7.53
C THR A 30 5.24 -2.42 -7.88
N SER A 31 4.36 -2.53 -6.89
CA SER A 31 2.98 -2.90 -7.15
C SER A 31 2.27 -1.88 -8.04
N ILE A 32 1.52 -2.40 -8.99
CA ILE A 32 0.58 -1.67 -9.81
C ILE A 32 -0.78 -1.68 -9.11
N ILE A 33 -1.45 -0.53 -9.10
CA ILE A 33 -2.77 -0.36 -8.49
C ILE A 33 -3.88 -0.44 -9.54
N ASP A 34 -3.70 0.25 -10.66
CA ASP A 34 -4.74 0.32 -11.70
C ASP A 34 -4.16 0.49 -13.10
N LEU A 35 -3.81 1.72 -13.49
CA LEU A 35 -3.30 1.99 -14.83
C LEU A 35 -1.86 1.54 -14.99
N HIS A 36 -1.62 0.75 -16.04
CA HIS A 36 -0.31 0.20 -16.34
C HIS A 36 -0.17 -0.14 -17.82
N ARG A 37 1.05 -0.53 -18.22
CA ARG A 37 1.40 -0.94 -19.57
C ARG A 37 1.60 -2.46 -19.59
N SER A 38 0.76 -3.15 -20.33
CA SER A 38 0.76 -4.62 -20.43
C SER A 38 1.15 -5.05 -21.83
N CYS A 39 1.95 -6.11 -21.94
CA CYS A 39 2.30 -6.70 -23.22
C CYS A 39 1.15 -7.58 -23.73
N PRO A 40 0.70 -7.42 -24.99
CA PRO A 40 -0.33 -8.30 -25.54
C PRO A 40 0.18 -9.72 -25.83
N ASN A 41 1.50 -9.93 -25.92
CA ASN A 41 2.11 -11.20 -26.33
C ASN A 41 2.78 -11.99 -25.19
N CYS A 42 3.02 -11.39 -24.03
CA CYS A 42 3.59 -12.06 -22.87
C CYS A 42 3.09 -11.41 -21.56
N SER A 43 3.44 -11.99 -20.42
CA SER A 43 3.02 -11.50 -19.10
C SER A 43 3.85 -10.32 -18.57
N TYR A 44 4.37 -9.46 -19.46
CA TYR A 44 5.19 -8.33 -19.06
C TYR A 44 4.33 -7.12 -18.73
N GLU A 45 4.41 -6.68 -17.48
CA GLU A 45 3.68 -5.57 -16.87
C GLU A 45 4.65 -4.46 -16.46
N LEU A 46 4.32 -3.23 -16.82
CA LEU A 46 5.16 -2.05 -16.64
C LEU A 46 4.35 -0.91 -16.02
N CYS A 47 4.81 -0.38 -14.89
CA CYS A 47 4.16 0.76 -14.26
C CYS A 47 4.34 2.05 -15.08
N LEU A 48 3.45 3.02 -14.87
CA LEU A 48 3.49 4.29 -15.61
C LEU A 48 4.74 5.12 -15.31
N SER A 49 5.32 5.01 -14.11
CA SER A 49 6.57 5.70 -13.76
C SER A 49 7.74 5.20 -14.60
N CYS A 50 7.96 3.88 -14.66
CA CYS A 50 9.00 3.30 -15.52
C CYS A 50 8.73 3.56 -17.00
N CYS A 51 7.46 3.51 -17.44
CA CYS A 51 7.10 3.89 -18.80
C CYS A 51 7.46 5.35 -19.12
N TRP A 52 7.36 6.26 -18.16
CA TRP A 52 7.74 7.66 -18.31
C TRP A 52 9.26 7.85 -18.35
N GLU A 53 10.00 7.16 -17.48
CA GLU A 53 11.47 7.14 -17.48
C GLU A 53 12.01 6.63 -18.82
N ILE A 54 11.45 5.55 -19.37
CA ILE A 54 11.81 5.00 -20.69
C ILE A 54 11.59 6.02 -21.81
N ARG A 55 10.50 6.79 -21.77
CA ARG A 55 10.23 7.83 -22.78
C ARG A 55 11.21 8.98 -22.74
N LYS A 56 11.79 9.27 -21.58
CA LYS A 56 12.80 10.31 -21.43
C LYS A 56 14.22 9.82 -21.73
N GLY A 57 14.40 8.52 -21.96
CA GLY A 57 15.74 7.93 -22.01
C GLY A 57 16.45 7.94 -20.65
N GLU A 58 15.70 8.08 -19.55
CA GLU A 58 16.21 8.14 -18.17
C GLU A 58 16.40 6.74 -17.57
N VAL A 59 16.31 5.65 -18.35
CA VAL A 59 16.56 4.25 -17.90
C VAL A 59 18.04 4.01 -17.52
N LEU A 60 18.82 5.06 -17.32
CA LEU A 60 20.18 5.04 -16.81
C LEU A 60 20.14 5.08 -15.27
N GLY A 61 19.58 4.03 -14.69
CA GLY A 61 19.34 3.94 -13.27
C GLY A 61 19.34 2.50 -12.79
N GLY A 62 20.37 1.73 -13.17
CA GLY A 62 20.75 0.50 -12.48
C GLY A 62 21.18 0.82 -11.05
N GLY A 63 20.27 1.37 -10.23
CA GLY A 63 20.38 1.23 -8.80
C GLY A 63 20.37 -0.26 -8.54
N ASN A 64 21.46 -0.77 -7.95
CA ASN A 64 21.64 -2.17 -7.57
C ASN A 64 20.28 -2.79 -7.29
N LYS A 65 19.79 -3.66 -8.19
CA LYS A 65 18.56 -4.39 -7.95
C LYS A 65 18.90 -5.29 -6.77
N VAL A 66 18.65 -4.80 -5.56
CA VAL A 66 18.74 -5.61 -4.35
C VAL A 66 17.57 -6.56 -4.51
N ILE A 67 17.86 -7.72 -5.10
CA ILE A 67 16.94 -8.82 -5.13
C ILE A 67 16.84 -9.26 -3.67
N PHE A 68 15.88 -8.69 -2.95
CA PHE A 68 15.44 -9.29 -1.72
C PHE A 68 14.85 -10.63 -2.11
N GLN A 69 15.57 -11.71 -1.79
CA GLN A 69 15.07 -13.06 -1.92
C GLN A 69 13.98 -13.23 -0.85
N TYR A 70 12.76 -12.78 -1.17
CA TYR A 70 11.62 -13.07 -0.33
C TYR A 70 11.29 -14.55 -0.51
N LEU A 71 11.71 -15.34 0.47
CA LEU A 71 11.31 -16.74 0.57
C LEU A 71 9.81 -16.77 0.86
N ASN A 72 9.01 -17.08 -0.15
CA ASN A 72 7.59 -17.33 0.02
C ASN A 72 7.43 -18.62 0.84
N ARG A 73 7.16 -18.46 2.14
CA ARG A 73 6.95 -19.56 3.09
C ARG A 73 5.50 -20.08 3.08
N GLY A 74 4.70 -19.68 2.10
CA GLY A 74 3.30 -20.04 1.97
C GLY A 74 2.35 -18.99 2.56
N TYR A 75 1.11 -19.00 2.07
CA TYR A 75 0.03 -18.11 2.52
C TYR A 75 -0.27 -18.27 4.01
N ASP A 76 -0.24 -19.50 4.53
CA ASP A 76 -0.53 -19.73 5.95
C ASP A 76 0.52 -19.10 6.86
N TYR A 77 1.80 -19.09 6.45
CA TYR A 77 2.89 -18.48 7.21
C TYR A 77 2.72 -16.98 7.41
N ILE A 78 2.24 -16.23 6.39
CA ILE A 78 2.00 -14.79 6.54
C ILE A 78 0.84 -14.46 7.50
N HIS A 79 0.06 -15.48 7.88
CA HIS A 79 -1.04 -15.39 8.84
C HIS A 79 -0.77 -16.15 10.16
N GLY A 80 0.49 -16.55 10.42
CA GLY A 80 0.92 -17.19 11.66
C GLY A 80 0.87 -18.72 11.68
N GLY A 81 0.67 -19.36 10.52
CA GLY A 81 0.77 -20.81 10.33
C GLY A 81 2.20 -21.30 10.05
N ASP A 82 2.33 -22.62 9.83
CA ASP A 82 3.61 -23.27 9.58
C ASP A 82 4.16 -22.99 8.16
N PRO A 83 5.49 -22.87 7.98
CA PRO A 83 6.10 -22.63 6.68
C PRO A 83 6.02 -23.87 5.76
N GLN A 84 5.75 -23.66 4.47
CA GLN A 84 5.84 -24.72 3.46
C GLN A 84 7.30 -25.15 3.18
N PRO A 85 7.53 -26.42 2.74
CA PRO A 85 8.87 -26.92 2.41
C PRO A 85 9.51 -26.15 1.25
N ASP A 86 10.81 -25.87 1.37
CA ASP A 86 11.59 -25.06 0.43
C ASP A 86 11.64 -25.66 -0.99
N PHE A 87 11.37 -24.84 -2.02
CA PHE A 87 11.81 -25.10 -3.40
C PHE A 87 12.74 -23.97 -3.85
N CYS A 88 14.05 -24.18 -3.69
CA CYS A 88 15.07 -23.24 -4.14
C CYS A 88 15.49 -23.56 -5.59
N HIS A 89 15.09 -22.75 -6.56
CA HIS A 89 15.86 -22.61 -7.80
C HIS A 89 16.87 -21.48 -7.61
N LEU A 90 18.12 -21.88 -7.35
CA LEU A 90 19.26 -20.97 -7.25
C LEU A 90 19.82 -20.74 -8.66
N GLU A 91 19.51 -19.59 -9.27
CA GLU A 91 20.37 -19.02 -10.30
C GLU A 91 20.89 -17.67 -9.84
N THR A 92 22.12 -17.69 -9.33
CA THR A 92 22.91 -16.49 -9.11
C THR A 92 23.49 -16.09 -10.46
N SER A 93 22.80 -15.26 -11.24
CA SER A 93 23.44 -14.62 -12.40
C SER A 93 24.38 -13.52 -11.89
N LYS A 94 25.68 -13.78 -11.99
CA LYS A 94 26.69 -12.72 -11.96
C LYS A 94 26.77 -12.16 -13.37
N ASP A 95 25.85 -11.28 -13.74
CA ASP A 95 25.99 -10.58 -15.03
C ASP A 95 26.55 -9.17 -14.86
N HIS A 96 27.50 -8.92 -15.74
CA HIS A 96 28.27 -7.70 -15.86
C HIS A 96 27.33 -6.52 -16.12
N ASN A 97 27.41 -5.48 -15.28
CA ASN A 97 26.68 -4.23 -15.49
C ASN A 97 27.33 -3.42 -16.63
N GLU A 98 27.12 -3.84 -17.88
CA GLU A 98 27.16 -2.90 -18.99
C GLU A 98 25.86 -2.10 -19.00
N PRO A 99 25.90 -0.78 -19.23
CA PRO A 99 24.69 0.01 -19.35
C PRO A 99 23.86 -0.51 -20.53
N LEU A 100 22.75 -1.17 -20.20
CA LEU A 100 21.79 -1.69 -21.18
C LEU A 100 21.23 -0.53 -22.00
N THR A 101 21.82 -0.35 -23.18
CA THR A 101 21.66 0.80 -24.06
C THR A 101 20.44 0.68 -24.99
N GLY A 102 19.58 -0.34 -24.79
CA GLY A 102 18.62 -0.77 -25.80
C GLY A 102 17.15 -0.44 -25.55
N TRP A 103 16.73 -0.20 -24.30
CA TRP A 103 15.29 -0.05 -24.01
C TRP A 103 14.86 1.41 -23.91
N VAL A 104 14.63 2.00 -25.09
CA VAL A 104 14.17 3.38 -25.26
C VAL A 104 12.83 3.41 -26.00
N ALA A 105 12.04 4.45 -25.75
CA ALA A 105 10.82 4.66 -26.53
C ALA A 105 11.14 4.96 -28.00
N LYS A 106 10.24 4.58 -28.90
CA LYS A 106 10.30 4.95 -30.31
C LYS A 106 10.09 6.47 -30.47
N ASN A 107 10.40 6.98 -31.66
CA ASN A 107 10.24 8.41 -32.01
C ASN A 107 8.81 8.94 -31.83
N ASP A 108 7.80 8.08 -31.88
CA ASP A 108 6.39 8.40 -31.63
C ASP A 108 6.00 8.37 -30.13
N GLY A 109 6.94 8.05 -29.25
CA GLY A 109 6.74 7.91 -27.80
C GLY A 109 6.15 6.55 -27.37
N SER A 110 5.95 5.62 -28.31
CA SER A 110 5.52 4.26 -28.00
C SER A 110 6.66 3.48 -27.33
N VAL A 111 6.30 2.65 -26.34
CA VAL A 111 7.25 1.81 -25.60
C VAL A 111 7.00 0.37 -26.00
N THR A 112 8.03 -0.30 -26.52
CA THR A 112 7.98 -1.74 -26.78
C THR A 112 8.15 -2.52 -25.49
N CYS A 113 7.65 -3.75 -25.47
CA CYS A 113 7.93 -4.71 -24.43
C CYS A 113 9.44 -4.82 -24.24
N ALA A 114 9.86 -5.04 -22.99
CA ALA A 114 11.28 -5.12 -22.67
C ALA A 114 11.97 -6.21 -23.49
N PRO A 115 13.29 -6.09 -23.71
CA PRO A 115 14.07 -7.15 -24.32
C PRO A 115 13.97 -8.49 -23.57
N VAL A 116 14.38 -9.58 -24.22
CA VAL A 116 14.30 -10.94 -23.66
C VAL A 116 15.15 -11.07 -22.41
N GLU A 117 16.32 -10.44 -22.40
CA GLU A 117 17.22 -10.36 -21.24
C GLU A 117 16.61 -9.63 -20.03
N MET A 118 15.54 -8.85 -20.22
CA MET A 118 14.78 -8.19 -19.16
C MET A 118 13.45 -8.90 -18.85
N GLY A 119 13.22 -10.09 -19.41
CA GLY A 119 12.01 -10.89 -19.21
C GLY A 119 10.82 -10.48 -20.09
N GLY A 120 11.02 -9.59 -21.06
CA GLY A 120 9.99 -9.25 -22.05
C GLY A 120 10.16 -10.01 -23.37
N CYS A 121 9.35 -9.66 -24.37
CA CYS A 121 9.43 -10.28 -25.71
C CYS A 121 10.20 -9.43 -26.74
N GLY A 122 10.50 -8.17 -26.44
CA GLY A 122 11.18 -7.22 -27.34
C GLY A 122 10.38 -6.79 -28.59
N ILE A 123 9.22 -7.38 -28.86
CA ILE A 123 8.53 -7.27 -30.15
C ILE A 123 7.31 -6.33 -30.08
N SER A 124 6.43 -6.56 -29.10
CA SER A 124 5.11 -5.90 -29.06
C SER A 124 5.18 -4.50 -28.48
N VAL A 125 4.29 -3.60 -28.91
CA VAL A 125 4.08 -2.32 -28.23
C VAL A 125 3.23 -2.56 -26.98
N LEU A 126 3.62 -1.98 -25.84
CA LEU A 126 2.87 -2.14 -24.59
C LEU A 126 1.57 -1.33 -24.64
N GLU A 127 0.45 -2.01 -24.33
CA GLU A 127 -0.89 -1.42 -24.33
C GLU A 127 -1.21 -0.83 -22.96
N LEU A 128 -1.96 0.29 -22.93
CA LEU A 128 -2.49 0.80 -21.66
C LEU A 128 -3.64 -0.10 -21.20
N ARG A 129 -3.56 -0.61 -19.98
CA ARG A 129 -4.62 -1.37 -19.32
C ARG A 129 -4.98 -0.78 -17.97
N CYS A 130 -6.17 -1.10 -17.48
CA CYS A 130 -6.65 -0.79 -16.14
C CYS A 130 -7.00 -2.10 -15.40
N LEU A 131 -6.79 -2.15 -14.10
CA LEU A 131 -7.22 -3.28 -13.26
C LEU A 131 -8.62 -3.04 -12.69
N LEU A 132 -8.94 -1.78 -12.46
CA LEU A 132 -10.22 -1.38 -11.88
C LEU A 132 -11.25 -1.23 -13.00
N PRO A 133 -12.47 -1.75 -12.81
CA PRO A 133 -13.51 -1.63 -13.82
C PRO A 133 -13.95 -0.18 -13.96
N ASN A 134 -14.49 0.15 -15.14
CA ASN A 134 -15.01 1.49 -15.42
C ASN A 134 -16.07 1.90 -14.38
N GLY A 135 -15.94 3.11 -13.85
CA GLY A 135 -16.85 3.66 -12.84
C GLY A 135 -16.61 3.16 -11.41
N TRP A 136 -15.54 2.39 -11.14
CA TRP A 136 -15.21 1.92 -9.80
C TRP A 136 -15.08 3.06 -8.78
N ILE A 137 -14.38 4.15 -9.13
CA ILE A 137 -14.22 5.33 -8.26
C ILE A 137 -15.58 5.97 -7.97
N SER A 138 -16.41 6.20 -9.00
CA SER A 138 -17.73 6.79 -8.82
C SER A 138 -18.64 5.91 -7.94
N ASN A 139 -18.58 4.58 -8.13
CA ASN A 139 -19.29 3.63 -7.27
C ASN A 139 -18.77 3.66 -5.83
N LEU A 140 -17.46 3.78 -5.63
CA LEU A 140 -16.83 3.91 -4.32
C LEU A 140 -17.29 5.19 -3.61
N GLU A 141 -17.34 6.32 -4.32
CA GLU A 141 -17.83 7.59 -3.79
C GLU A 141 -19.30 7.50 -3.36
N VAL A 142 -20.16 6.85 -4.16
CA VAL A 142 -21.57 6.64 -3.82
C VAL A 142 -21.70 5.78 -2.57
N LYS A 143 -20.95 4.68 -2.48
CA LYS A 143 -20.93 3.82 -1.27
C LYS A 143 -20.43 4.56 -0.04
N ALA A 144 -19.37 5.36 -0.17
CA ALA A 144 -18.83 6.16 0.94
C ALA A 144 -19.86 7.18 1.44
N LYS A 145 -20.60 7.83 0.54
CA LYS A 145 -21.69 8.76 0.89
C LYS A 145 -22.85 8.05 1.59
N ASP A 146 -23.25 6.86 1.13
CA ASP A 146 -24.29 6.06 1.77
C ASP A 146 -23.91 5.65 3.19
N VAL A 147 -22.66 5.21 3.39
CA VAL A 147 -22.11 4.89 4.71
C VAL A 147 -22.13 6.11 5.62
N LEU A 148 -21.65 7.27 5.14
CA LEU A 148 -21.67 8.51 5.92
C LEU A 148 -23.09 8.90 6.34
N GLN A 149 -24.07 8.79 5.44
CA GLN A 149 -25.46 9.12 5.73
C GLN A 149 -26.06 8.21 6.82
N LYS A 150 -25.75 6.91 6.79
CA LYS A 150 -26.16 5.96 7.82
C LYS A 150 -25.56 6.32 9.18
N PHE A 151 -24.26 6.60 9.24
CA PHE A 151 -23.58 6.96 10.48
C PHE A 151 -24.00 8.32 11.04
N VAL A 152 -24.32 9.31 10.20
CA VAL A 152 -24.89 10.59 10.68
C VAL A 152 -26.24 10.36 11.34
N THR A 153 -27.02 9.39 10.87
CA THR A 153 -28.34 9.07 11.44
C THR A 153 -28.25 8.20 12.69
N GLU A 154 -27.22 7.34 12.78
CA GLU A 154 -26.96 6.44 13.91
C GLU A 154 -26.09 7.06 15.02
N GLN A 155 -25.41 8.18 14.77
CA GLN A 155 -24.60 8.93 15.75
C GLN A 155 -25.41 9.70 16.81
N THR A 156 -26.60 9.21 17.13
CA THR A 156 -27.07 9.30 18.52
C THR A 156 -26.44 8.18 19.37
N ILE A 157 -25.21 7.75 19.06
CA ILE A 157 -24.35 7.09 20.04
C ILE A 157 -24.20 8.13 21.13
N SER A 158 -24.94 7.95 22.23
CA SER A 158 -24.86 8.84 23.37
C SER A 158 -23.38 8.98 23.69
N LYS A 159 -22.81 10.18 23.47
CA LYS A 159 -21.45 10.47 23.94
C LYS A 159 -21.44 9.99 25.38
N PRO A 160 -20.56 9.04 25.74
CA PRO A 160 -20.55 8.55 27.10
C PRO A 160 -20.30 9.80 27.97
N LYS A 161 -21.26 10.12 28.84
CA LYS A 161 -21.22 11.31 29.70
C LYS A 161 -20.18 11.05 30.79
N CYS A 162 -18.91 11.11 30.43
CA CYS A 162 -17.83 11.06 31.39
C CYS A 162 -17.64 12.47 31.99
N HIS A 163 -17.41 12.58 33.30
CA HIS A 163 -17.05 13.84 33.93
C HIS A 163 -15.78 14.44 33.28
N GLU A 164 -15.69 15.76 33.14
CA GLU A 164 -14.68 16.40 32.26
C GLU A 164 -13.23 16.38 32.80
N GLU A 165 -13.02 16.09 34.09
CA GLU A 165 -11.69 16.20 34.70
C GLU A 165 -10.80 14.98 34.40
N VAL A 166 -10.22 14.96 33.19
CA VAL A 166 -9.17 14.01 32.83
C VAL A 166 -7.83 14.49 33.40
N THR A 167 -7.44 13.92 34.54
CA THR A 167 -6.16 14.23 35.22
C THR A 167 -4.97 13.50 34.58
N GLN A 168 -5.21 12.43 33.82
CA GLN A 168 -4.18 11.53 33.30
C GLN A 168 -3.75 11.93 31.89
N LYS A 169 -2.85 12.91 31.79
CA LYS A 169 -2.31 13.41 30.52
C LYS A 169 -0.79 13.29 30.49
N ARG A 170 -0.25 12.98 29.31
CA ARG A 170 1.18 12.97 29.03
C ARG A 170 1.49 13.98 27.93
N ILE A 171 2.56 14.76 28.12
CA ILE A 171 3.06 15.69 27.09
C ILE A 171 3.57 14.87 25.90
N ALA A 172 3.04 15.15 24.71
CA ALA A 172 3.48 14.57 23.45
C ALA A 172 4.18 15.59 22.54
N ALA A 173 3.89 16.88 22.72
CA ALA A 173 4.54 17.98 22.00
C ALA A 173 4.55 19.28 22.83
N SER A 174 5.31 20.28 22.36
CA SER A 174 5.37 21.62 22.97
C SER A 174 5.26 22.69 21.88
N ARG A 175 4.09 22.79 21.26
CA ARG A 175 3.75 23.76 20.21
C ARG A 175 2.92 24.90 20.80
N GLU A 176 3.35 26.14 20.59
CA GLU A 176 2.65 27.32 21.10
C GLU A 176 1.26 27.46 20.44
N GLY A 177 0.22 27.71 21.25
CA GLY A 177 -1.16 27.87 20.77
C GLY A 177 -1.89 26.60 20.33
N SER A 178 -1.30 25.40 20.53
CA SER A 178 -1.93 24.14 20.15
C SER A 178 -2.58 23.39 21.33
N ASN A 179 -3.74 22.78 21.07
CA ASN A 179 -4.48 21.97 22.04
C ASN A 179 -4.12 20.47 21.99
N ASP A 180 -3.28 20.05 21.03
CA ASP A 180 -2.88 18.66 20.79
C ASP A 180 -1.56 18.25 21.49
N ASN A 181 -1.02 19.12 22.34
CA ASN A 181 0.25 18.90 23.04
C ASN A 181 0.19 17.76 24.08
N TYR A 182 -1.00 17.29 24.42
CA TYR A 182 -1.24 16.31 25.48
C TYR A 182 -2.02 15.11 24.96
N LEU A 183 -1.56 13.91 25.30
CA LEU A 183 -2.27 12.66 25.05
C LEU A 183 -2.88 12.14 26.33
N TYR A 184 -4.06 11.52 26.21
CA TYR A 184 -4.63 10.73 27.30
C TYR A 184 -3.71 9.54 27.58
N CYS A 185 -3.33 9.38 28.86
CA CYS A 185 -2.30 8.45 29.26
C CYS A 185 -2.64 7.73 30.58
N PRO A 186 -3.62 6.81 30.60
CA PRO A 186 -4.02 6.09 31.79
C PRO A 186 -3.04 4.96 32.16
N THR A 187 -3.14 4.45 33.38
CA THR A 187 -2.46 3.19 33.75
C THR A 187 -3.34 1.98 33.45
N SER A 188 -2.75 0.79 33.28
CA SER A 188 -3.50 -0.45 33.05
C SER A 188 -4.50 -0.75 34.17
N ARG A 189 -4.17 -0.39 35.42
CA ARG A 189 -5.07 -0.52 36.58
C ARG A 189 -6.30 0.37 36.49
N ASP A 190 -6.17 1.51 35.83
CA ASP A 190 -7.27 2.43 35.63
C ASP A 190 -8.31 1.87 34.64
N SER A 191 -7.93 0.97 33.73
CA SER A 191 -8.88 0.32 32.80
C SER A 191 -10.03 -0.46 33.48
N GLN A 192 -9.88 -0.80 34.76
CA GLN A 192 -10.92 -1.48 35.55
C GLN A 192 -11.96 -0.49 36.14
N LYS A 193 -11.67 0.81 36.12
CA LYS A 193 -12.61 1.85 36.56
C LYS A 193 -13.55 2.19 35.40
N VAL A 194 -14.86 2.16 35.68
CA VAL A 194 -15.91 2.45 34.69
C VAL A 194 -15.72 3.82 34.02
N GLU A 195 -15.26 4.82 34.79
CA GLU A 195 -14.99 6.18 34.32
C GLU A 195 -13.81 6.24 33.33
N GLU A 196 -12.76 5.47 33.56
CA GLU A 196 -11.57 5.46 32.70
C GLU A 196 -11.81 4.65 31.42
N LEU A 197 -12.61 3.58 31.51
CA LEU A 197 -13.10 2.89 30.32
C LEU A 197 -13.98 3.81 29.44
N CYS A 198 -14.83 4.62 30.07
CA CYS A 198 -15.63 5.66 29.42
C CYS A 198 -14.72 6.66 28.66
N HIS A 199 -13.64 7.13 29.30
CA HIS A 199 -12.65 8.01 28.68
C HIS A 199 -11.90 7.35 27.52
N PHE A 200 -11.44 6.11 27.70
CA PHE A 200 -10.79 5.35 26.64
C PHE A 200 -11.70 5.18 25.42
N GLN A 201 -12.94 4.75 25.62
CA GLN A 201 -13.93 4.58 24.54
C GLN A 201 -14.20 5.89 23.80
N ARG A 202 -14.24 7.02 24.52
CA ARG A 202 -14.39 8.35 23.91
C ARG A 202 -13.21 8.70 23.01
N HIS A 203 -11.97 8.56 23.50
CA HIS A 203 -10.77 8.81 22.71
C HIS A 203 -10.70 7.87 21.49
N TRP A 204 -11.02 6.59 21.68
CA TRP A 204 -11.07 5.59 20.61
C TRP A 204 -12.10 5.93 19.53
N ALA A 205 -13.33 6.31 19.92
CA ALA A 205 -14.38 6.70 18.99
C ALA A 205 -14.04 7.95 18.17
N ASN A 206 -13.24 8.86 18.73
CA ASN A 206 -12.74 10.05 18.04
C ASN A 206 -11.51 9.78 17.17
N GLY A 207 -10.94 8.57 17.19
CA GLY A 207 -9.66 8.28 16.53
C GLY A 207 -8.46 8.99 17.17
N GLU A 208 -8.57 9.38 18.43
CA GLU A 208 -7.51 10.07 19.17
C GLU A 208 -6.51 9.05 19.74
N PRO A 209 -5.19 9.26 19.58
CA PRO A 209 -4.18 8.35 20.11
C PRO A 209 -4.17 8.32 21.64
N VAL A 210 -4.00 7.12 22.22
CA VAL A 210 -3.97 6.87 23.67
C VAL A 210 -2.73 6.04 24.03
N ILE A 211 -2.11 6.33 25.18
CA ILE A 211 -0.98 5.55 25.72
C ILE A 211 -1.42 4.89 27.04
N VAL A 212 -1.53 3.57 27.07
CA VAL A 212 -1.82 2.83 28.32
C VAL A 212 -0.51 2.38 28.97
N GLN A 213 -0.23 2.89 30.17
CA GLN A 213 0.98 2.55 30.92
C GLN A 213 0.83 1.23 31.68
N HIS A 214 1.95 0.60 32.04
CA HIS A 214 1.98 -0.58 32.93
C HIS A 214 1.14 -1.78 32.45
N ALA A 215 0.94 -1.95 31.14
CA ALA A 215 0.12 -3.03 30.58
C ALA A 215 0.56 -4.43 31.03
N LEU A 216 1.86 -4.64 31.20
CA LEU A 216 2.43 -5.93 31.60
C LEU A 216 2.14 -6.31 33.06
N GLU A 217 1.88 -5.33 33.96
CA GLU A 217 1.60 -5.62 35.38
C GLU A 217 0.32 -6.43 35.59
N GLN A 218 -0.58 -6.45 34.61
CA GLN A 218 -1.83 -7.23 34.66
C GLN A 218 -1.75 -8.57 33.92
N THR A 219 -0.61 -8.88 33.29
CA THR A 219 -0.45 -10.15 32.58
C THR A 219 -0.08 -11.27 33.56
N THR A 220 -0.48 -12.51 33.26
CA THR A 220 -0.28 -13.68 34.14
C THR A 220 1.16 -14.22 34.15
N GLY A 221 2.16 -13.34 34.15
CA GLY A 221 3.57 -13.73 34.23
C GLY A 221 4.12 -14.34 32.94
N LEU A 222 3.66 -13.87 31.78
CA LEU A 222 4.32 -14.21 30.51
C LEU A 222 5.72 -13.59 30.50
N SER A 223 6.74 -14.43 30.53
CA SER A 223 8.13 -13.99 30.35
C SER A 223 8.34 -13.61 28.89
N TRP A 224 8.80 -12.38 28.68
CA TRP A 224 9.29 -11.89 27.39
C TRP A 224 10.82 -11.86 27.38
N GLU A 225 11.47 -12.70 28.19
CA GLU A 225 12.92 -12.85 28.14
C GLU A 225 13.34 -13.38 26.75
N PRO A 226 14.38 -12.79 26.13
CA PRO A 226 14.86 -13.16 24.81
C PRO A 226 15.40 -14.60 24.69
#